data_AF-A0A2V6VE96-F1
#
_entry.id   AF-A0A2V6VE96-F1
#
_cell.length_a   1.000
_cell.length_b   1.000
_cell.length_c   1.000
_cell.angle_alpha   90.00
_cell.angle_beta   90.00
_cell.angle_gamma   90.00
#
_symmetry.space_group_name_H-M   'P 1'
#
loop_
_entity.id
_entity.type
_entity.pdbx_description
1 polymer ?
#
loop_
_entity_poly.entity_id
_entity_poly.type
_entity_poly.pdbx_seq_one_letter_code
_entity_poly.pdbx_strand_id
1 'polypeptide(L)'
;MWDEPYAPGCCCEGGLGRWYRDMTTCWMTVEPLRRRRLVLRIHRWIAERVLAPIARGEDPVVADLEADGALTATLIYMIPPRKLDAWRFWIFLALADLRLALAQPPMLRDEAWARRLFLIPYSIPLRRGVGRMQGDTYA
;
A
#
# COMPACT_ATOMS: atom_id res chain seq x y z
N MET A 1 -14.58 -52.09 3.36
CA MET A 1 -13.59 -51.43 4.23
C MET A 1 -12.76 -50.59 3.28
N TRP A 2 -13.22 -49.37 3.03
CA TRP A 2 -12.67 -48.53 1.96
C TRP A 2 -11.49 -47.74 2.54
N ASP A 3 -10.33 -47.92 1.93
CA ASP A 3 -9.22 -46.97 1.96
C ASP A 3 -9.74 -45.57 1.62
N GLU A 4 -9.59 -44.64 2.56
CA GLU A 4 -9.75 -43.22 2.30
C GLU A 4 -8.35 -42.60 2.32
N PRO A 5 -7.84 -42.12 1.17
CA PRO A 5 -6.50 -41.57 1.10
C PRO A 5 -6.48 -40.24 1.84
N TYR A 6 -5.44 -40.07 2.67
CA TYR A 6 -4.90 -38.79 3.11
C TYR A 6 -5.19 -37.71 2.05
N ALA A 7 -6.15 -36.83 2.33
CA ALA A 7 -6.26 -35.59 1.58
C ALA A 7 -4.96 -34.83 1.86
N PRO A 8 -4.08 -34.60 0.86
CA PRO A 8 -2.96 -33.70 1.06
C PRO A 8 -3.57 -32.35 1.39
N GLY A 9 -3.31 -31.89 2.62
CA GLY A 9 -3.72 -30.57 3.07
C GLY A 9 -3.43 -29.57 1.98
N CYS A 10 -4.50 -28.93 1.50
CA CYS A 10 -4.49 -27.90 0.48
C CYS A 10 -3.33 -26.94 0.75
N CYS A 11 -2.21 -27.09 0.05
CA CYS A 11 -1.09 -26.15 0.09
C CYS A 11 -1.44 -24.82 -0.63
N CYS A 12 -2.74 -24.54 -0.80
CA CYS A 12 -3.31 -23.41 -1.53
C CYS A 12 -3.70 -22.25 -0.60
N GLU A 13 -3.73 -22.41 0.72
CA GLU A 13 -4.13 -21.33 1.65
C GLU A 13 -2.97 -20.38 1.96
N GLY A 14 -2.34 -19.88 0.89
CA GLY A 14 -1.37 -18.80 0.92
C GLY A 14 -1.94 -17.49 0.38
N GLY A 15 -3.23 -17.23 0.61
CA GLY A 15 -3.91 -16.07 0.01
C GLY A 15 -3.34 -14.72 0.45
N LEU A 16 -3.72 -13.66 -0.26
CA LEU A 16 -3.24 -12.29 -0.08
C LEU A 16 -3.19 -11.83 1.38
N GLY A 17 -4.20 -12.19 2.19
CA GLY A 17 -4.25 -11.85 3.61
C GLY A 17 -3.17 -12.53 4.46
N ARG A 18 -2.81 -13.79 4.15
CA ARG A 18 -1.71 -14.50 4.80
C ARG A 18 -0.38 -13.89 4.40
N TRP A 19 -0.17 -13.68 3.10
CA TRP A 19 1.03 -12.99 2.60
C TRP A 19 1.22 -11.61 3.24
N TYR A 20 0.15 -10.81 3.33
CA TYR A 20 0.21 -9.49 3.94
C TYR A 20 0.61 -9.54 5.42
N ARG A 21 0.08 -10.52 6.17
CA ARG A 21 0.45 -10.74 7.58
C ARG A 21 1.89 -11.21 7.71
N ASP A 22 2.35 -12.12 6.87
CA ASP A 22 3.73 -12.63 6.91
C ASP A 22 4.74 -11.49 6.65
N MET A 23 4.35 -10.50 5.84
CA MET A 23 5.15 -9.32 5.57
C MET A 23 5.07 -8.23 6.67
N THR A 24 4.32 -8.43 7.76
CA THR A 24 4.15 -7.42 8.83
C THR A 24 5.48 -6.88 9.34
N THR A 25 6.48 -7.74 9.56
CA THR A 25 7.80 -7.31 10.00
C THR A 25 8.42 -6.32 9.01
N CYS A 26 8.36 -6.61 7.71
CA CYS A 26 8.87 -5.73 6.65
C CYS A 26 8.17 -4.36 6.65
N TRP A 27 6.85 -4.35 6.88
CA TRP A 27 6.07 -3.12 6.94
C TRP A 27 6.45 -2.28 8.16
N MET A 28 6.68 -2.95 9.28
CA MET A 28 6.96 -2.32 10.57
C MET A 28 8.42 -1.91 10.75
N THR A 29 9.34 -2.29 9.85
CA THR A 29 10.74 -1.86 9.88
C THR A 29 11.04 -0.68 8.94
N VAL A 30 10.05 -0.15 8.23
CA VAL A 30 10.26 0.99 7.32
C VAL A 30 10.73 2.20 8.09
N GLU A 31 11.88 2.74 7.72
CA GLU A 31 12.36 4.04 8.20
C GLU A 31 12.36 5.07 7.06
N PRO A 32 12.20 6.37 7.39
CA PRO A 32 11.85 6.92 8.71
C PRO A 32 10.41 6.56 9.16
N LEU A 33 10.11 6.64 10.47
CA LEU A 33 8.76 6.45 11.03
C LEU A 33 7.65 7.18 10.25
N ARG A 34 7.94 8.38 9.72
CA ARG A 34 6.99 9.14 8.89
C ARG A 34 6.65 8.42 7.59
N ARG A 35 7.64 7.82 6.93
CA ARG A 35 7.44 7.00 5.72
C ARG A 35 6.54 5.81 6.07
N ARG A 36 6.83 5.12 7.18
CA ARG A 36 6.03 4.00 7.67
C ARG A 36 4.56 4.37 7.83
N ARG A 37 4.27 5.51 8.47
CA ARG A 37 2.88 5.98 8.66
C ARG A 37 2.17 6.25 7.33
N LEU A 38 2.85 6.90 6.38
CA LEU A 38 2.28 7.15 5.05
C LEU A 38 2.02 5.86 4.29
N VAL A 39 2.98 4.93 4.31
CA VAL A 39 2.86 3.61 3.69
C VAL A 39 1.67 2.83 4.27
N LEU A 40 1.55 2.75 5.59
CA LEU A 40 0.43 2.07 6.25
C LEU A 40 -0.91 2.74 5.97
N ARG A 41 -0.93 4.08 5.78
CA ARG A 41 -2.13 4.79 5.35
C ARG A 41 -2.55 4.39 3.94
N ILE A 42 -1.60 4.26 3.01
CA ILE A 42 -1.84 3.74 1.65
C ILE A 42 -2.33 2.29 1.71
N HIS A 43 -1.72 1.42 2.53
CA HIS A 43 -2.17 0.03 2.68
C HIS A 43 -3.62 -0.07 3.12
N ARG A 44 -3.99 0.75 4.12
CA ARG A 44 -5.37 0.84 4.59
C ARG A 44 -6.31 1.27 3.47
N TRP A 45 -5.92 2.30 2.70
CA TRP A 45 -6.71 2.75 1.56
C TRP A 45 -6.88 1.64 0.50
N ILE A 46 -5.81 0.91 0.14
CA ILE A 46 -5.89 -0.22 -0.79
C ILE A 46 -6.92 -1.25 -0.30
N ALA A 47 -6.85 -1.63 0.98
CA ALA A 47 -7.79 -2.60 1.54
C ALA A 47 -9.25 -2.09 1.50
N GLU A 48 -9.49 -0.86 1.94
CA GLU A 48 -10.85 -0.30 2.10
C GLU A 48 -11.48 0.16 0.78
N ARG A 49 -10.69 0.67 -0.17
CA ARG A 49 -11.16 1.43 -1.34
C ARG A 49 -10.86 0.75 -2.68
N VAL A 50 -10.05 -0.30 -2.67
CA VAL A 50 -9.73 -1.10 -3.86
C VAL A 50 -10.18 -2.55 -3.68
N LEU A 51 -9.63 -3.24 -2.68
CA LEU A 51 -9.87 -4.68 -2.52
C LEU A 51 -11.28 -4.99 -2.01
N ALA A 52 -11.79 -4.23 -1.03
CA ALA A 52 -13.14 -4.45 -0.52
C ALA A 52 -14.24 -4.20 -1.56
N PRO A 53 -14.20 -3.12 -2.39
CA PRO A 53 -15.11 -2.97 -3.53
C PRO A 53 -15.02 -4.11 -4.55
N ILE A 54 -13.80 -4.48 -4.98
CA ILE A 54 -13.60 -5.58 -5.95
C ILE A 54 -14.19 -6.89 -5.43
N ALA A 55 -14.01 -7.19 -4.14
CA ALA A 55 -14.58 -8.40 -3.52
C ALA A 55 -16.12 -8.40 -3.51
N ARG A 56 -16.76 -7.23 -3.60
CA ARG A 56 -18.22 -7.06 -3.75
C ARG A 56 -18.66 -6.96 -5.22
N GLY A 57 -17.74 -7.03 -6.18
CA GLY A 57 -18.03 -6.82 -7.61
C GLY A 57 -18.22 -5.35 -7.99
N GLU A 58 -17.77 -4.42 -7.16
CA GLU A 58 -17.81 -2.97 -7.39
C GLU A 58 -16.47 -2.45 -7.95
N ASP A 59 -16.51 -1.27 -8.57
CA ASP A 59 -15.30 -0.60 -9.04
C ASP A 59 -14.47 0.02 -7.89
N PRO A 60 -13.13 0.01 -7.97
CA PRO A 60 -12.27 0.74 -7.05
C PRO A 60 -12.53 2.25 -7.04
N VAL A 61 -12.37 2.89 -5.89
CA VAL A 61 -12.56 4.34 -5.72
C VAL A 61 -11.32 5.12 -6.18
N VAL A 62 -11.02 5.09 -7.48
CA VAL A 62 -9.79 5.69 -8.06
C VAL A 62 -9.76 7.22 -7.87
N ALA A 63 -10.91 7.88 -7.77
CA ALA A 63 -11.02 9.33 -7.54
C ALA A 63 -10.30 9.80 -6.27
N ASP A 64 -10.12 8.93 -5.26
CA ASP A 64 -9.37 9.27 -4.04
C ASP A 64 -7.88 9.57 -4.32
N LEU A 65 -7.34 9.10 -5.45
CA LEU A 65 -5.96 9.33 -5.85
C LEU A 65 -5.74 10.70 -6.48
N GLU A 66 -6.81 11.39 -6.93
CA GLU A 66 -6.73 12.67 -7.62
C GLU A 66 -6.12 13.80 -6.80
N ALA A 67 -5.75 14.91 -7.43
CA ALA A 67 -5.05 16.01 -6.75
C ALA A 67 -5.83 16.56 -5.55
N ASP A 68 -7.16 16.56 -5.67
CA ASP A 68 -8.17 16.88 -4.66
C ASP A 68 -8.77 15.63 -3.98
N GLY A 69 -8.29 14.44 -4.34
CA GLY A 69 -8.77 13.16 -3.83
C GLY A 69 -8.48 12.95 -2.35
N ALA A 70 -9.33 12.16 -1.70
CA ALA A 70 -9.28 11.96 -0.24
C ALA A 70 -7.96 11.33 0.24
N LEU A 71 -7.34 10.43 -0.54
CA LEU A 71 -6.05 9.85 -0.18
C LEU A 71 -4.95 10.90 -0.29
N THR A 72 -4.92 11.65 -1.40
CA THR A 72 -3.94 12.73 -1.62
C THR A 72 -3.97 13.76 -0.50
N ALA A 73 -5.17 14.27 -0.18
CA ALA A 73 -5.37 15.19 0.92
C ALA A 73 -4.87 14.59 2.24
N THR A 74 -5.27 13.36 2.56
CA THR A 74 -4.85 12.70 3.81
C THR A 74 -3.33 12.60 3.93
N LEU A 75 -2.63 12.19 2.86
CA LEU A 75 -1.18 12.04 2.89
C LEU A 75 -0.47 13.38 3.07
N ILE A 76 -0.97 14.45 2.44
CA ILE A 76 -0.46 15.81 2.61
C ILE A 76 -0.66 16.28 4.05
N TYR A 77 -1.85 16.11 4.63
CA TYR A 77 -2.15 16.52 6.01
C TYR A 77 -1.29 15.80 7.06
N MET A 78 -0.82 14.58 6.79
CA MET A 78 0.06 13.84 7.70
C MET A 78 1.50 14.41 7.76
N ILE A 79 1.84 15.39 6.93
CA ILE A 79 3.17 15.99 6.86
C ILE A 79 3.13 17.44 7.34
N PRO A 80 3.97 17.83 8.30
CA PRO A 80 4.15 19.21 8.70
C PRO A 80 4.49 20.09 7.50
N PRO A 81 3.89 21.29 7.36
CA PRO A 81 4.10 22.16 6.20
C PRO A 81 5.58 22.38 5.86
N ARG A 82 6.45 22.57 6.89
CA ARG A 82 7.90 22.77 6.72
C ARG A 82 8.64 21.59 6.07
N LYS A 83 8.08 20.38 6.14
CA LYS A 83 8.67 19.16 5.56
C LYS A 83 7.97 18.77 4.25
N LEU A 84 6.84 19.39 3.90
CA LEU A 84 5.98 18.93 2.80
C LEU A 84 6.71 18.83 1.46
N ASP A 85 7.49 19.85 1.08
CA ASP A 85 8.21 19.84 -0.21
C ASP A 85 9.17 18.66 -0.37
N ALA A 86 9.77 18.20 0.74
CA ALA A 86 10.69 17.06 0.72
C ALA A 86 9.96 15.72 0.50
N TRP A 87 8.68 15.65 0.86
CA TRP A 87 7.82 14.45 0.75
C TRP A 87 6.90 14.48 -0.47
N ARG A 88 6.66 15.67 -1.03
CA ARG A 88 5.74 15.90 -2.13
C ARG A 88 6.02 15.00 -3.32
N PHE A 89 7.29 14.87 -3.69
CA PHE A 89 7.74 13.98 -4.77
C PHE A 89 7.41 12.51 -4.50
N TRP A 90 7.66 12.03 -3.27
CA TRP A 90 7.37 10.64 -2.90
C TRP A 90 5.86 10.36 -2.93
N ILE A 91 5.04 11.28 -2.42
CA ILE A 91 3.57 11.14 -2.44
C ILE A 91 3.06 11.05 -3.87
N PHE A 92 3.43 12.01 -4.72
CA PHE A 92 2.89 12.06 -6.08
C PHE A 92 3.32 10.86 -6.92
N LEU A 93 4.55 10.35 -6.74
CA LEU A 93 4.96 9.12 -7.40
C LEU A 93 4.16 7.90 -6.91
N ALA A 94 3.94 7.77 -5.59
CA ALA A 94 3.18 6.65 -5.05
C ALA A 94 1.75 6.64 -5.58
N LEU A 95 1.12 7.82 -5.65
CA LEU A 95 -0.22 7.97 -6.20
C LEU A 95 -0.26 7.75 -7.72
N ALA A 96 0.77 8.16 -8.46
CA ALA A 96 0.85 7.94 -9.91
C ALA A 96 1.01 6.44 -10.23
N ASP A 97 1.90 5.74 -9.53
CA ASP A 97 2.11 4.30 -9.69
C ASP A 97 0.85 3.50 -9.31
N LEU A 98 0.14 3.91 -8.25
CA LEU A 98 -1.15 3.31 -7.89
C LEU A 98 -2.20 3.50 -8.98
N ARG A 99 -2.30 4.69 -9.58
CA ARG A 99 -3.22 4.92 -10.72
C ARG A 99 -2.88 4.03 -11.90
N LEU A 100 -1.60 3.94 -12.26
CA LEU A 100 -1.14 3.08 -13.35
C LEU A 100 -1.47 1.61 -13.09
N ALA A 101 -1.27 1.14 -11.86
CA ALA A 101 -1.62 -0.23 -11.48
C ALA A 101 -3.14 -0.48 -11.52
N LEU A 102 -3.96 0.51 -11.17
CA LEU A 102 -5.42 0.42 -11.21
C LEU A 102 -5.99 0.58 -12.62
N ALA A 103 -5.29 1.26 -13.53
CA ALA A 103 -5.68 1.36 -14.94
C ALA A 103 -5.59 0.02 -15.69
N GLN A 104 -4.93 -1.00 -15.10
CA GLN A 104 -4.89 -2.34 -15.69
C GLN A 104 -6.29 -2.95 -15.81
N PRO A 105 -6.58 -3.66 -16.92
CA PRO A 105 -7.84 -4.35 -17.12
C PRO A 105 -8.22 -5.26 -15.94
N PRO A 106 -9.49 -5.32 -15.50
CA PRO A 106 -9.92 -6.14 -14.37
C PRO A 106 -9.53 -7.62 -14.48
N MET A 107 -9.52 -8.16 -15.70
CA MET A 107 -9.11 -9.54 -15.98
C MET A 107 -7.65 -9.87 -15.66
N LEU A 108 -6.79 -8.86 -15.49
CA LEU A 108 -5.37 -9.02 -15.11
C LEU A 108 -5.13 -8.77 -13.61
N ARG A 109 -6.17 -8.46 -12.84
CA ARG A 109 -6.08 -8.12 -11.41
C ARG A 109 -6.14 -9.37 -10.55
N ASP A 110 -5.07 -10.16 -10.59
CA ASP A 110 -4.90 -11.36 -9.78
C ASP A 110 -4.25 -11.05 -8.42
N GLU A 111 -3.88 -12.10 -7.67
CA GLU A 111 -3.19 -11.93 -6.39
C GLU A 111 -1.82 -11.26 -6.55
N ALA A 112 -1.08 -11.53 -7.62
CA ALA A 112 0.23 -10.92 -7.84
C ALA A 112 0.10 -9.41 -8.09
N TRP A 113 -0.94 -8.99 -8.81
CA TRP A 113 -1.33 -7.60 -8.94
C TRP A 113 -1.65 -6.97 -7.58
N ALA A 114 -2.45 -7.65 -6.75
CA ALA A 114 -2.82 -7.11 -5.43
C ALA A 114 -1.60 -6.98 -4.50
N ARG A 115 -0.69 -7.96 -4.51
CA ARG A 115 0.61 -7.89 -3.79
C ARG A 115 1.44 -6.71 -4.28
N ARG A 116 1.47 -6.45 -5.59
CA ARG A 116 2.20 -5.31 -6.18
C ARG A 116 1.69 -3.97 -5.65
N LEU A 117 0.37 -3.80 -5.47
CA LEU A 117 -0.20 -2.56 -4.92
C LEU A 117 0.42 -2.19 -3.57
N PHE A 118 0.58 -3.17 -2.67
CA PHE A 118 1.18 -2.96 -1.36
C PHE A 118 2.70 -2.66 -1.43
N LEU A 119 3.38 -3.09 -2.49
CA LEU A 119 4.82 -2.89 -2.66
C LEU A 119 5.19 -1.54 -3.30
N ILE A 120 4.28 -0.90 -4.04
CA ILE A 120 4.50 0.42 -4.68
C ILE A 120 5.11 1.47 -3.73
N PRO A 121 4.59 1.72 -2.52
CA PRO A 121 5.16 2.78 -1.67
C PRO A 121 6.59 2.45 -1.14
N TYR A 122 7.04 1.21 -1.28
CA TYR A 122 8.39 0.77 -0.90
C TYR A 122 9.41 0.95 -2.02
N SER A 123 9.01 0.80 -3.29
CA SER A 123 9.91 0.93 -4.45
C SER A 123 10.40 2.35 -4.67
N ILE A 124 9.70 3.36 -4.13
CA ILE A 124 10.00 4.77 -4.36
C ILE A 124 11.10 5.25 -3.40
N PRO A 125 12.28 5.67 -3.90
CA PRO A 125 13.34 6.18 -3.04
C PRO A 125 12.97 7.54 -2.44
N LEU A 126 13.37 7.77 -1.19
CA LEU A 126 13.34 9.11 -0.61
C LEU A 126 14.48 9.95 -1.21
N ARG A 127 14.17 11.20 -1.59
CA ARG A 127 15.22 12.15 -1.99
C ARG A 127 16.20 12.37 -0.84
N ARG A 128 17.51 12.39 -1.16
CA ARG A 128 18.60 12.65 -0.20
C ARG A 128 18.34 13.99 0.50
N GLY A 129 18.02 13.95 1.79
CA GLY A 129 17.62 15.12 2.60
C GLY A 129 16.49 14.83 3.59
N VAL A 130 15.57 13.93 3.24
CA VAL A 130 14.45 13.54 4.12
C VAL A 130 14.92 12.73 5.33
N GLY A 131 15.90 11.84 5.13
CA GLY A 131 16.41 10.96 6.19
C GLY A 131 17.23 11.65 7.29
N ARG A 132 17.75 12.87 7.04
CA ARG A 132 18.52 13.64 8.04
C ARG A 132 17.67 14.57 8.90
N MET A 133 16.40 14.81 8.55
CA MET A 133 15.47 15.65 9.32
C MET A 133 14.73 14.88 10.43
N GLN A 134 15.18 13.66 10.73
CA GLN A 134 14.66 12.76 11.76
C GLN A 134 15.48 12.91 13.07
N GLY A 135 15.88 14.14 13.38
CA GLY A 135 16.59 14.52 14.60
C GLY A 135 15.85 15.61 15.36
N ASP A 136 14.52 15.53 15.43
CA ASP A 136 13.74 16.37 16.35
C ASP A 136 12.98 15.44 17.29
N THR A 137 13.69 15.10 18.36
CA THR A 137 13.18 14.75 19.68
C THR A 137 11.99 15.66 20.04
N TYR A 138 11.02 15.10 20.76
CA TYR A 138 9.93 15.78 21.44
C TYR A 138 10.13 17.29 21.66
N ALA A 139 9.25 18.10 21.06
CA ALA A 139 8.90 19.44 21.50
C ALA A 139 7.44 19.69 21.14
#